data_AF-A0AAV3ULS2-F1
#
_entry.id   AF-A0AAV3ULS2-F1
#
_cell.length_a   1.000
_cell.length_b   1.000
_cell.length_c   1.000
_cell.angle_alpha   90.00
_cell.angle_beta   90.00
_cell.angle_gamma   90.00
#
_symmetry.space_group_name_H-M   'P 1'
#
loop_
_entity.id
_entity.type
_entity.pdbx_description
1 polymer ?
#
loop_
_entity_poly.entity_id
_entity_poly.type
_entity_poly.pdbx_seq_one_letter_code
_entity_poly.pdbx_strand_id
1 'polypeptide(L)'
;MKSETIFRVLVAGVLTVAPTLLFLGLWRGLMALRDDDLVNRTMNGEFGPVPNSLLRSGLPGSSKIGRDPTTANRAGTSLRCRICDAENPRYADYCGNCLKKIG
;
A
#
# COMPACT_ATOMS: atom_id res chain seq x y z
N MET A 1 -0.72 13.76 -54.08
CA MET A 1 -0.14 12.57 -53.40
C MET A 1 -0.99 11.37 -53.75
N LYS A 2 -0.41 10.24 -54.15
CA LYS A 2 -1.17 9.02 -54.49
C LYS A 2 -1.83 8.48 -53.21
N SER A 3 -3.10 8.06 -53.29
CA SER A 3 -3.90 7.56 -52.16
C SER A 3 -3.20 6.42 -51.41
N GLU A 4 -2.49 5.57 -52.15
CA GLU A 4 -1.67 4.49 -51.60
C GLU A 4 -0.62 4.97 -50.59
N THR A 5 0.02 6.10 -50.86
CA THR A 5 1.09 6.63 -49.99
C THR A 5 0.52 7.13 -48.67
N ILE A 6 -0.65 7.78 -48.71
CA ILE A 6 -1.36 8.26 -47.51
C ILE A 6 -1.78 7.06 -46.64
N PHE A 7 -2.31 6.00 -47.25
CA PHE A 7 -2.69 4.79 -46.53
C PHE A 7 -1.51 4.13 -45.82
N ARG A 8 -0.37 3.97 -46.51
CA ARG A 8 0.85 3.39 -45.92
C ARG A 8 1.38 4.22 -44.74
N VAL A 9 1.35 5.54 -44.85
CA VAL A 9 1.78 6.44 -43.77
C VAL A 9 0.85 6.33 -42.57
N LEU A 10 -0.47 6.26 -42.78
CA LEU A 10 -1.43 6.04 -41.70
C LEU A 10 -1.21 4.70 -41.01
N VAL A 11 -1.06 3.61 -41.77
CA VAL A 11 -0.83 2.27 -41.21
C VAL A 11 0.47 2.24 -40.41
N ALA A 12 1.55 2.83 -40.92
CA ALA A 12 2.81 2.93 -40.20
C ALA A 12 2.68 3.76 -38.91
N GLY A 13 1.94 4.88 -38.95
CA GLY A 13 1.64 5.71 -37.78
C GLY A 13 0.83 4.95 -36.72
N VAL A 14 -0.20 4.21 -37.14
CA VAL A 14 -1.00 3.39 -36.22
C VAL A 14 -0.15 2.27 -35.63
N LEU A 15 0.63 1.54 -36.44
CA LEU A 15 1.47 0.44 -35.94
C LEU A 15 2.57 0.91 -34.96
N THR A 16 3.00 2.16 -35.05
CA THR A 16 3.99 2.74 -34.14
C THR A 16 3.38 3.29 -32.85
N VAL A 17 2.20 3.92 -32.92
CA VAL A 17 1.54 4.56 -31.77
C VAL A 17 0.58 3.62 -31.03
N ALA A 18 -0.04 2.66 -31.73
CA ALA A 18 -0.97 1.72 -31.12
C ALA A 18 -0.36 0.89 -29.98
N PRO A 19 0.87 0.35 -30.06
CA PRO A 19 1.44 -0.45 -28.98
C PRO A 19 1.63 0.35 -27.68
N THR A 20 2.07 1.61 -27.81
CA THR A 20 2.29 2.49 -26.65
C THR A 20 0.96 2.93 -26.04
N LEU A 21 -0.04 3.27 -26.86
CA LEU A 21 -1.38 3.56 -26.38
C LEU A 21 -2.04 2.35 -25.71
N LEU A 22 -1.88 1.15 -26.27
CA LEU A 22 -2.42 -0.08 -25.70
C LEU A 22 -1.78 -0.36 -24.34
N PHE A 23 -0.46 -0.20 -24.23
CA PHE A 23 0.26 -0.35 -22.96
C PHE A 23 -0.20 0.67 -21.92
N LEU A 24 -0.28 1.96 -22.29
CA LEU A 24 -0.73 3.01 -21.38
C LEU A 24 -2.19 2.83 -20.96
N GLY A 25 -3.05 2.44 -21.90
CA GLY A 25 -4.45 2.13 -21.63
C GLY A 25 -4.60 0.97 -20.65
N LEU A 26 -3.87 -0.12 -20.89
CA LEU A 26 -3.83 -1.28 -19.98
C LEU A 26 -3.31 -0.90 -18.60
N TRP A 27 -2.20 -0.16 -18.54
CA TRP A 27 -1.62 0.31 -17.28
C TRP A 27 -2.58 1.19 -16.49
N ARG A 28 -3.22 2.17 -17.15
CA ARG A 28 -4.23 3.04 -16.55
C ARG A 28 -5.46 2.24 -16.09
N GLY A 29 -5.91 1.26 -16.87
CA GLY A 29 -7.00 0.37 -16.48
C GLY A 29 -6.67 -0.48 -15.26
N LEU A 30 -5.47 -1.05 -15.20
CA LEU A 30 -4.99 -1.80 -14.02
C LEU A 30 -4.89 -0.93 -12.78
N MET A 31 -4.45 0.33 -12.93
CA MET A 31 -4.42 1.30 -11.84
C MET A 31 -5.84 1.65 -11.36
N ALA A 32 -6.76 1.94 -12.29
CA ALA A 32 -8.15 2.24 -11.96
C ALA A 32 -8.83 1.09 -11.21
N LEU A 33 -8.70 -0.15 -11.70
CA LEU A 33 -9.27 -1.33 -11.04
C LEU A 33 -8.70 -1.57 -9.63
N ARG A 34 -7.40 -1.30 -9.45
CA ARG A 34 -6.75 -1.41 -8.15
C ARG A 34 -7.24 -0.33 -7.19
N ASP A 35 -7.31 0.91 -7.65
CA ASP A 35 -7.70 2.04 -6.81
C ASP A 35 -9.19 1.95 -6.46
N ASP A 36 -10.08 1.60 -7.39
CA ASP A 36 -11.53 1.53 -7.12
C ASP A 36 -11.89 0.44 -6.11
N ASP A 37 -11.27 -0.75 -6.20
CA ASP A 37 -11.59 -1.87 -5.29
C ASP A 37 -10.96 -1.70 -3.90
N LEU A 38 -9.74 -1.15 -3.81
CA LEU A 38 -9.06 -0.87 -2.54
C LEU A 38 -9.60 0.38 -1.85
N VAL A 39 -9.86 1.46 -2.59
CA VAL A 39 -10.44 2.70 -2.04
C VAL A 39 -11.86 2.41 -1.57
N ASN A 40 -12.68 1.71 -2.35
CA ASN A 40 -14.05 1.39 -1.93
C ASN A 40 -14.06 0.55 -0.64
N ARG A 41 -13.24 -0.51 -0.52
CA ARG A 41 -13.14 -1.28 0.74
C ARG A 41 -12.55 -0.50 1.91
N THR A 42 -11.60 0.41 1.65
CA THR A 42 -11.01 1.28 2.68
C THR A 42 -12.01 2.33 3.18
N MET A 43 -12.76 2.97 2.27
CA MET A 43 -13.79 3.93 2.62
C MET A 43 -14.99 3.27 3.31
N ASN A 44 -15.30 2.02 2.96
CA ASN A 44 -16.32 1.21 3.64
C ASN A 44 -15.82 0.62 4.98
N GLY A 45 -14.58 0.89 5.39
CA GLY A 45 -14.04 0.51 6.70
C GLY A 45 -13.78 -0.98 6.86
N GLU A 46 -13.75 -1.75 5.76
CA GLU A 46 -13.64 -3.21 5.78
C GLU A 46 -12.31 -3.72 6.35
N PHE A 47 -11.27 -2.87 6.32
CA PHE A 47 -9.94 -3.21 6.84
C PHE A 47 -9.67 -2.78 8.30
N GLY A 48 -10.58 -2.03 8.94
CA GLY A 48 -10.34 -1.49 10.30
C GLY A 48 -9.02 -0.69 10.41
N PRO A 49 -8.62 -0.23 11.61
CA PRO A 49 -7.27 0.30 11.81
C PRO A 49 -6.27 -0.82 11.50
N VAL A 50 -5.45 -0.63 10.45
CA VAL A 50 -4.54 -1.63 9.90
C VAL A 50 -3.67 -2.20 11.02
N PRO A 51 -3.84 -3.48 11.41
CA PRO A 51 -2.91 -4.10 12.34
C PRO A 51 -1.58 -4.29 11.61
N ASN A 52 -0.50 -3.83 12.23
CA ASN A 52 0.89 -3.92 11.74
C ASN A 52 1.39 -5.37 11.47
N SER A 53 0.50 -6.37 11.53
CA SER A 53 0.77 -7.80 11.38
C SER A 53 0.71 -8.31 9.94
N LEU A 54 0.06 -7.59 9.01
CA LEU A 54 -0.16 -8.08 7.65
C LEU A 54 1.02 -7.85 6.68
N LEU A 55 2.04 -7.08 7.08
CA LEU A 55 3.32 -6.99 6.37
C LEU A 55 4.18 -8.26 6.51
N ARG A 56 3.69 -9.31 7.18
CA ARG A 56 4.38 -10.59 7.44
C ARG A 56 3.74 -11.77 6.70
N SER A 57 3.22 -11.59 5.49
CA SER A 57 2.60 -12.71 4.74
C SER A 57 3.23 -13.02 3.37
N GLY A 58 4.35 -12.39 3.02
CA GLY A 58 5.00 -12.56 1.71
C GLY A 58 6.30 -13.37 1.67
N LEU A 59 6.91 -13.71 2.81
CA LEU A 59 8.18 -14.47 2.83
C LEU A 59 7.96 -15.92 3.30
N PRO A 60 8.15 -16.93 2.43
CA PRO A 60 8.20 -18.32 2.86
C PRO A 60 9.55 -18.54 3.57
N GLY A 61 9.56 -18.46 4.90
CA GLY A 61 10.75 -18.84 5.69
C GLY A 61 11.02 -18.11 7.00
N SER A 62 10.16 -17.20 7.47
CA SER A 62 10.42 -16.51 8.75
C SER A 62 9.62 -17.11 9.90
N SER A 63 10.24 -18.08 10.56
CA SER A 63 9.90 -18.72 11.82
C SER A 63 8.87 -17.98 12.69
N LYS A 64 7.87 -18.76 13.11
CA LYS A 64 7.02 -18.49 14.26
C LYS A 64 7.90 -18.10 15.45
N ILE A 65 8.04 -16.81 15.74
CA ILE A 65 8.29 -16.37 17.11
C ILE A 65 6.90 -16.05 17.63
N GLY A 66 6.29 -17.07 18.23
CA GLY A 66 5.07 -16.94 18.99
C GLY A 66 5.28 -15.81 19.99
N ARG A 67 4.37 -14.84 19.96
CA ARG A 67 4.23 -13.85 21.03
C ARG A 67 3.66 -14.62 22.21
N ASP A 68 4.56 -15.18 23.00
CA ASP A 68 4.25 -15.77 24.29
C ASP A 68 3.66 -14.65 25.18
N PRO A 69 2.46 -14.83 25.77
CA PRO A 69 1.88 -13.85 26.70
C PRO A 69 2.71 -13.66 27.98
N THR A 70 3.78 -14.43 28.18
CA THR A 70 4.69 -14.32 29.33
C THR A 70 5.69 -13.15 29.26
N THR A 71 5.57 -12.24 28.28
CA THR A 71 6.36 -10.98 28.28
C THR A 71 5.54 -9.76 28.69
N ALA A 72 4.50 -9.95 29.52
CA ALA A 72 3.77 -8.88 30.19
C ALA A 72 4.54 -8.24 31.38
N ASN A 73 5.82 -8.59 31.59
CA ASN A 73 6.59 -8.13 32.76
C ASN A 73 8.05 -7.80 32.44
N ARG A 74 8.28 -6.85 31.53
CA ARG A 74 9.51 -6.02 31.59
C ARG A 74 9.13 -4.60 31.99
N ALA A 75 8.99 -4.42 33.30
CA ALA A 75 8.95 -3.12 33.94
C ALA A 75 10.20 -2.32 33.51
N GLY A 76 10.00 -1.19 32.82
CA GLY A 76 11.06 -0.18 32.74
C GLY A 76 11.06 0.78 31.55
N THR A 77 10.50 0.43 30.38
CA THR A 77 10.76 1.26 29.17
C THR A 77 9.56 1.48 28.24
N SER A 78 8.36 1.56 28.79
CA SER A 78 7.20 2.10 28.08
C SER A 78 6.88 3.54 28.52
N LEU A 79 6.30 4.31 27.60
CA LEU A 79 5.83 5.69 27.72
C LEU A 79 4.38 5.73 27.23
N ARG A 80 3.48 6.37 27.97
CA ARG A 80 2.09 6.54 27.56
C ARG A 80 1.89 7.79 26.72
N CYS A 81 1.12 7.66 25.64
CA CYS A 81 0.71 8.80 24.83
C CYS A 81 -0.30 9.66 25.60
N ARG A 82 -0.08 10.97 25.71
CA ARG A 82 -1.01 11.88 26.42
C ARG A 82 -2.34 12.09 25.71
N ILE A 83 -2.45 11.71 24.44
CA ILE A 83 -3.63 11.99 23.61
C ILE A 83 -4.60 10.83 23.60
N CYS A 84 -4.09 9.61 23.44
CA CYS A 84 -4.94 8.41 23.33
C CYS A 84 -4.61 7.34 24.37
N ASP A 85 -3.77 7.66 25.36
CA ASP A 85 -3.36 6.80 26.48
C ASP A 85 -2.73 5.45 26.09
N ALA A 86 -2.32 5.32 24.83
CA ALA A 86 -1.68 4.11 24.32
C ALA A 86 -0.25 3.97 24.85
N GLU A 87 0.14 2.74 25.16
CA GLU A 87 1.49 2.40 25.61
C GLU A 87 2.44 2.30 24.42
N ASN A 88 3.53 3.06 24.46
CA ASN A 88 4.54 3.15 23.40
C ASN A 88 5.94 2.87 24.00
N PRO A 89 6.91 2.36 23.23
CA PRO A 89 8.26 2.18 23.73
C PRO A 89 8.99 3.54 23.90
N ARG A 90 9.95 3.62 24.84
CA ARG A 90 10.70 4.86 25.15
C ARG A 90 11.50 5.46 23.99
N TYR A 91 11.80 4.67 22.96
CA TYR A 91 12.48 5.13 21.75
C TYR A 91 11.52 5.65 20.66
N ALA A 92 10.20 5.63 20.87
CA ALA A 92 9.23 6.07 19.88
C ALA A 92 9.07 7.59 19.90
N ASP A 93 9.40 8.25 18.78
CA ASP A 93 9.13 9.68 18.58
C ASP A 93 7.63 9.98 18.35
N TYR A 94 6.88 8.99 17.86
CA TYR A 94 5.46 9.10 17.51
C TYR A 94 4.63 7.95 18.10
N CYS A 95 3.36 8.25 18.43
CA CYS A 95 2.42 7.27 18.97
C CYS A 95 2.01 6.25 17.91
N GLY A 96 2.18 4.96 18.20
CA GLY A 96 1.79 3.87 17.30
C GLY A 96 0.28 3.75 17.07
N ASN A 97 -0.55 4.39 17.90
CA ASN A 97 -2.00 4.40 17.77
C ASN A 97 -2.53 5.67 17.06
N CYS A 98 -2.27 6.86 17.61
CA CYS A 98 -2.81 8.12 17.07
C CYS A 98 -1.84 8.92 16.18
N LEU A 99 -0.61 8.41 15.96
CA LEU A 99 0.44 9.02 15.11
C LEU A 99 0.87 10.44 15.50
N LYS A 100 0.48 10.91 16.69
CA LYS A 100 0.93 12.18 17.25
C LYS A 100 2.31 12.02 17.88
N LYS A 101 3.13 13.08 17.86
CA LYS A 101 4.45 13.12 18.51
C LYS A 101 4.30 12.85 20.01
N ILE A 102 5.13 11.95 20.56
CA ILE A 102 5.16 11.65 21.99
C ILE A 102 6.32 12.44 22.61
N GLY A 103 6.07 13.73 22.85
CA GLY A 103 6.99 14.68 23.47
C GLY A 103 6.23 15.87 24.00
#